data_AF-A0A0D9X6E9-F1
#
_entry.id   AF-A0A0D9X6E9-F1
#
_cell.length_a   1.000
_cell.length_b   1.000
_cell.length_c   1.000
_cell.angle_alpha   90.00
_cell.angle_beta   90.00
_cell.angle_gamma   90.00
#
_symmetry.space_group_name_H-M   'P 1'
#
loop_
_entity.id
_entity.type
_entity.pdbx_description
1 polymer ?
#
loop_
_entity_poly.entity_id
_entity_poly.type
_entity_poly.pdbx_seq_one_letter_code
_entity_poly.pdbx_strand_id
1 'polypeptide(L)'
;MISQMDSENVVGFFRGRSILITGSTGFLGKVLAEKILRVQPDVKKLYLLVRANDVESATRRVQNEVTGKEIFQILKEKHGQGFESFIGEKVCPLAGDIIYENLGLDYAKLTELSKEIDIIVNGAATTNFYERYDVAFDSNVMGAKNICEFAKRCTKLKMLLHVSTAYVAGEQEGLILEKPFLMGQALREGTHLDITSEQNLIKETRREMKTKCCSEKTEKRTMKELGLKRARHFGWPNTYVFTKAMGEMLLGHHRGDLPVVIVRPSIITSLFKEPLPGWMEGTRTIDSVIIGYAKQALSFFLVDLNLIMDVIPGDMVVNAMMVAMAAHSEERAQSIYHVTSSLRNPAPYAVLSDAGHRYFFANPPRTGKYGEPARLPRMRFFSTVASFRAHMVVKYKLPLEVSLWMGFVLLRIIFNLRADNSKRPFSMVKVNLSSQIVLTDQYLEILRVVNIALCGMFSRRYDELSRKYRFVMHLVELYAPYTLFKGCFDDINTERLSIAMKQQEGGYYFDFDPKSIDWEEYFYRVHIPGVVKYLCD
;
A
#
# COMPACT_ATOMS: atom_id res chain seq x y z
N MET A 1 16.52 8.51 -26.42
CA MET A 1 16.99 9.69 -25.66
C MET A 1 15.77 10.57 -25.50
N ILE A 2 15.36 10.88 -24.27
CA ILE A 2 14.15 11.67 -24.02
C ILE A 2 14.38 13.09 -24.54
N SER A 3 13.50 13.58 -25.41
CA SER A 3 13.57 14.95 -25.92
C SER A 3 13.34 15.97 -24.79
N GLN A 4 13.94 17.15 -24.89
CA GLN A 4 13.61 18.24 -23.97
C GLN A 4 12.12 18.56 -24.05
N MET A 5 11.49 18.72 -22.89
CA MET A 5 10.08 19.07 -22.73
C MET A 5 9.94 20.25 -21.77
N ASP A 6 8.87 21.02 -21.90
CA ASP A 6 8.44 21.98 -20.89
C ASP A 6 7.03 21.66 -20.39
N SER A 7 6.54 22.47 -19.45
CA SER A 7 5.20 22.32 -18.90
C SER A 7 4.11 22.45 -19.97
N GLU A 8 4.29 23.26 -21.01
CA GLU A 8 3.31 23.42 -22.07
C GLU A 8 3.23 22.17 -22.95
N ASN A 9 4.37 21.50 -23.21
CA ASN A 9 4.39 20.22 -23.90
C ASN A 9 3.59 19.15 -23.14
N VAL A 10 3.82 19.04 -21.82
CA VAL A 10 3.13 18.05 -20.98
C VAL A 10 1.63 18.36 -20.88
N VAL A 11 1.25 19.61 -20.67
CA VAL A 11 -0.16 20.04 -20.63
C VAL A 11 -0.81 19.82 -22.00
N GLY A 12 -0.15 20.22 -23.08
CA GLY A 12 -0.61 20.06 -24.46
C GLY A 12 -0.81 18.59 -24.86
N PHE A 13 -0.05 17.66 -24.26
CA PHE A 13 -0.24 16.23 -24.45
C PHE A 13 -1.60 15.73 -23.94
N PHE A 14 -2.29 16.39 -23.02
CA PHE A 14 -3.63 15.94 -22.60
C PHE A 14 -4.78 16.64 -23.34
N ARG A 15 -4.49 17.70 -24.11
CA ARG A 15 -5.51 18.46 -24.86
C ARG A 15 -6.22 17.57 -25.87
N GLY A 16 -7.54 17.60 -25.87
CA GLY A 16 -8.39 16.89 -26.83
C GLY A 16 -8.32 15.37 -26.77
N ARG A 17 -7.61 14.79 -25.77
CA ARG A 17 -7.44 13.35 -25.62
C ARG A 17 -8.44 12.76 -24.62
N SER A 18 -8.81 11.51 -24.86
CA SER A 18 -9.69 10.70 -24.02
C SER A 18 -8.87 9.68 -23.22
N ILE A 19 -9.06 9.65 -21.90
CA ILE A 19 -8.20 8.91 -20.97
C ILE A 19 -9.04 7.94 -20.14
N LEU A 20 -8.68 6.67 -20.14
CA LEU A 20 -9.25 5.67 -19.23
C LEU A 20 -8.38 5.54 -17.98
N ILE A 21 -8.95 5.78 -16.80
CA ILE A 21 -8.28 5.63 -15.51
C ILE A 21 -8.95 4.52 -14.71
N THR A 22 -8.18 3.50 -14.35
CA THR A 22 -8.60 2.51 -13.34
C THR A 22 -8.03 2.91 -11.97
N GLY A 23 -8.76 2.61 -10.90
CA GLY A 23 -8.31 2.95 -9.54
C GLY A 23 -8.46 4.44 -9.19
N SER A 24 -9.34 5.15 -9.90
CA SER A 24 -9.67 6.56 -9.64
C SER A 24 -10.25 6.81 -8.24
N THR A 25 -10.83 5.79 -7.61
CA THR A 25 -11.29 5.84 -6.22
C THR A 25 -10.18 5.58 -5.20
N GLY A 26 -8.95 5.30 -5.64
CA GLY A 26 -7.75 5.26 -4.78
C GLY A 26 -7.13 6.64 -4.58
N PHE A 27 -6.16 6.77 -3.68
CA PHE A 27 -5.50 8.06 -3.41
C PHE A 27 -4.84 8.65 -4.67
N LEU A 28 -3.89 7.91 -5.27
CA LEU A 28 -3.11 8.39 -6.43
C LEU A 28 -4.00 8.68 -7.66
N GLY A 29 -5.03 7.85 -7.89
CA GLY A 29 -5.97 8.02 -8.99
C GLY A 29 -6.78 9.32 -8.89
N LYS A 30 -7.17 9.73 -7.67
CA LYS A 30 -7.86 11.03 -7.46
C LYS A 30 -6.94 12.19 -7.74
N VAL A 31 -5.70 12.14 -7.23
CA VAL A 31 -4.71 13.21 -7.43
C VAL A 31 -4.41 13.37 -8.92
N LEU A 32 -4.27 12.26 -9.65
CA LEU A 32 -4.08 12.29 -11.10
C LEU A 32 -5.28 12.89 -11.84
N ALA A 33 -6.50 12.45 -11.52
CA ALA A 33 -7.71 12.96 -12.17
C ALA A 33 -7.90 14.47 -11.90
N GLU A 34 -7.69 14.90 -10.66
CA GLU A 34 -7.70 16.32 -10.26
C GLU A 34 -6.64 17.11 -11.04
N LYS A 35 -5.38 16.64 -11.04
CA LYS A 35 -4.27 17.33 -11.68
C LYS A 35 -4.53 17.51 -13.17
N ILE A 36 -4.96 16.46 -13.88
CA ILE A 36 -5.27 16.54 -15.31
C ILE A 36 -6.36 17.59 -15.58
N LEU A 37 -7.49 17.54 -14.85
CA LEU A 37 -8.59 18.49 -15.04
C LEU A 37 -8.18 19.93 -14.71
N ARG A 38 -7.31 20.12 -13.71
CA ARG A 38 -6.85 21.44 -13.27
C ARG A 38 -5.88 22.08 -14.25
N VAL A 39 -4.92 21.31 -14.76
CA VAL A 39 -3.85 21.83 -15.64
C VAL A 39 -4.22 21.80 -17.13
N GLN A 40 -5.14 20.92 -17.53
CA GLN A 40 -5.61 20.81 -18.92
C GLN A 40 -7.15 20.73 -18.98
N PRO A 41 -7.85 21.87 -18.89
CA PRO A 41 -9.32 21.91 -18.96
C PRO A 41 -9.86 21.48 -20.34
N ASP A 42 -9.05 21.51 -21.40
CA ASP A 42 -9.44 21.07 -22.75
C ASP A 42 -9.21 19.56 -22.97
N VAL A 43 -8.96 18.78 -21.92
CA VAL A 43 -9.02 17.31 -22.01
C VAL A 43 -10.42 16.91 -22.52
N LYS A 44 -10.50 15.92 -23.41
CA LYS A 44 -11.78 15.57 -24.05
C LYS A 44 -12.69 14.86 -23.06
N LYS A 45 -12.22 13.75 -22.47
CA LYS A 45 -12.96 12.98 -21.47
C LYS A 45 -12.04 12.15 -20.59
N LEU A 46 -12.32 12.10 -19.29
CA LEU A 46 -11.79 11.13 -18.34
C LEU A 46 -12.83 10.03 -18.11
N TYR A 47 -12.56 8.85 -18.62
CA TYR A 47 -13.34 7.64 -18.35
C TYR A 47 -12.84 7.00 -17.06
N LEU A 48 -13.67 6.98 -16.02
CA LEU A 48 -13.30 6.47 -14.70
C LEU A 48 -13.96 5.11 -14.48
N LEU A 49 -13.18 4.03 -14.62
CA LEU A 49 -13.66 2.68 -14.36
C LEU A 49 -13.76 2.43 -12.86
N VAL A 50 -14.98 2.21 -12.37
CA VAL A 50 -15.26 1.95 -10.96
C VAL A 50 -16.17 0.73 -10.79
N ARG A 51 -15.89 -0.04 -9.74
CA ARG A 51 -16.71 -1.21 -9.41
C ARG A 51 -18.08 -0.76 -8.93
N ALA A 52 -19.11 -1.06 -9.71
CA ALA A 52 -20.50 -0.74 -9.43
C ALA A 52 -21.41 -1.70 -10.22
N ASN A 53 -22.66 -1.86 -9.76
CA ASN A 53 -23.62 -2.75 -10.41
C ASN A 53 -24.19 -2.16 -11.70
N ASP A 54 -24.25 -0.84 -11.77
CA ASP A 54 -24.90 -0.08 -12.85
C ASP A 54 -24.29 1.32 -12.95
N VAL A 55 -24.66 2.03 -14.03
CA VAL A 55 -24.13 3.37 -14.36
C VAL A 55 -24.50 4.41 -13.30
N GLU A 56 -25.70 4.32 -12.71
CA GLU A 56 -26.14 5.26 -11.68
C GLU A 56 -25.29 5.12 -10.42
N SER A 57 -25.06 3.88 -9.99
CA SER A 57 -24.20 3.53 -8.87
C SER A 57 -22.75 3.93 -9.13
N ALA A 58 -22.24 3.75 -10.35
CA ALA A 58 -20.91 4.24 -10.74
C ALA A 58 -20.83 5.77 -10.66
N THR A 59 -21.87 6.47 -11.11
CA THR A 59 -21.95 7.93 -11.08
C THR A 59 -21.94 8.46 -9.65
N ARG A 60 -22.82 7.94 -8.80
CA ARG A 60 -22.87 8.28 -7.37
C ARG A 60 -21.54 7.97 -6.68
N ARG A 61 -20.90 6.85 -7.02
CA ARG A 61 -19.60 6.47 -6.47
C ARG A 61 -18.51 7.45 -6.88
N VAL A 62 -18.41 7.82 -8.16
CA VAL A 62 -17.44 8.83 -8.62
C VAL A 62 -17.71 10.18 -7.96
N GLN A 63 -18.97 10.59 -7.83
CA GLN A 63 -19.32 11.83 -7.15
C GLN A 63 -18.88 11.82 -5.68
N ASN A 64 -19.18 10.76 -4.93
CA ASN A 64 -18.90 10.71 -3.49
C ASN A 64 -17.42 10.42 -3.18
N GLU A 65 -16.83 9.50 -3.92
CA GLU A 65 -15.48 9.02 -3.65
C GLU A 65 -14.41 9.82 -4.39
N VAL A 66 -14.70 10.50 -5.51
CA VAL A 66 -13.69 11.20 -6.33
C VAL A 66 -13.93 12.72 -6.32
N THR A 67 -14.90 13.21 -7.09
CA THR A 67 -15.07 14.67 -7.34
C THR A 67 -15.65 15.42 -6.14
N GLY A 68 -16.29 14.70 -5.21
CA GLY A 68 -16.79 15.21 -3.95
C GLY A 68 -15.72 15.48 -2.91
N LYS A 69 -14.52 14.89 -3.05
CA LYS A 69 -13.44 14.99 -2.06
C LYS A 69 -12.81 16.37 -2.02
N GLU A 70 -12.23 16.71 -0.86
CA GLU A 70 -11.55 18.01 -0.61
C GLU A 70 -10.46 18.30 -1.65
N ILE A 71 -9.80 17.28 -2.20
CA ILE A 71 -8.77 17.48 -3.23
C ILE A 71 -9.26 18.22 -4.48
N PHE A 72 -10.57 18.12 -4.79
CA PHE A 72 -11.21 18.84 -5.89
C PHE A 72 -11.63 20.27 -5.53
N GLN A 73 -11.34 20.75 -4.31
CA GLN A 73 -11.77 22.07 -3.84
C GLN A 73 -11.22 23.20 -4.72
N ILE A 74 -9.96 23.13 -5.16
CA ILE A 74 -9.38 24.16 -6.06
C ILE A 74 -10.15 24.22 -7.37
N LEU A 75 -10.54 23.07 -7.94
CA LEU A 75 -11.39 23.02 -9.14
C LEU A 75 -12.79 23.59 -8.85
N LYS A 76 -13.39 23.27 -7.70
CA LYS A 76 -14.70 23.82 -7.29
C LYS A 76 -14.65 25.35 -7.18
N GLU A 77 -13.64 25.88 -6.53
CA GLU A 77 -13.43 27.33 -6.38
C GLU A 77 -13.20 28.01 -7.73
N LYS A 78 -12.37 27.41 -8.59
CA LYS A 78 -12.07 27.93 -9.94
C LYS A 78 -13.31 28.01 -10.84
N HIS A 79 -14.19 26.99 -10.80
CA HIS A 79 -15.36 26.91 -11.68
C HIS A 79 -16.65 27.47 -11.06
N GLY A 80 -16.69 27.69 -9.74
CA GLY A 80 -17.86 28.21 -9.02
C GLY A 80 -19.13 27.39 -9.32
N GLN A 81 -20.20 28.08 -9.70
CA GLN A 81 -21.48 27.45 -10.08
C GLN A 81 -21.37 26.53 -11.32
N GLY A 82 -20.34 26.72 -12.15
CA GLY A 82 -20.09 25.91 -13.34
C GLY A 82 -19.38 24.57 -13.06
N PHE A 83 -18.99 24.29 -11.81
CA PHE A 83 -18.22 23.08 -11.47
C PHE A 83 -18.93 21.79 -11.87
N GLU A 84 -20.21 21.64 -11.53
CA GLU A 84 -20.96 20.41 -11.84
C GLU A 84 -21.12 20.22 -13.36
N SER A 85 -21.33 21.30 -14.11
CA SER A 85 -21.37 21.25 -15.58
C SER A 85 -20.01 20.83 -16.16
N PHE A 86 -18.92 21.41 -15.65
CA PHE A 86 -17.56 21.05 -16.07
C PHE A 86 -17.26 19.57 -15.80
N ILE A 87 -17.57 19.07 -14.60
CA ILE A 87 -17.39 17.66 -14.26
C ILE A 87 -18.26 16.76 -15.14
N GLY A 88 -19.53 17.10 -15.37
CA GLY A 88 -20.42 16.34 -16.25
C GLY A 88 -19.94 16.29 -17.71
N GLU A 89 -19.31 17.37 -18.17
CA GLU A 89 -18.69 17.42 -19.50
C GLU A 89 -17.43 16.57 -19.57
N LYS A 90 -16.55 16.64 -18.56
CA LYS A 90 -15.21 16.04 -18.63
C LYS A 90 -15.10 14.64 -18.06
N VAL A 91 -15.97 14.22 -17.16
CA VAL A 91 -15.86 12.94 -16.44
C VAL A 91 -16.97 11.99 -16.86
N CYS A 92 -16.62 10.76 -17.25
CA CYS A 92 -17.55 9.69 -17.57
C CYS A 92 -17.31 8.48 -16.66
N PRO A 93 -18.15 8.26 -15.63
CA PRO A 93 -18.12 7.06 -14.80
C PRO A 93 -18.45 5.81 -15.64
N LEU A 94 -17.65 4.76 -15.49
CA LEU A 94 -17.89 3.45 -16.12
C LEU A 94 -18.08 2.39 -15.04
N ALA A 95 -19.25 1.73 -15.04
CA ALA A 95 -19.54 0.61 -14.16
C ALA A 95 -18.86 -0.66 -14.68
N GLY A 96 -17.73 -1.03 -14.09
CA GLY A 96 -16.98 -2.22 -14.51
C GLY A 96 -15.90 -2.61 -13.52
N ASP A 97 -15.25 -3.74 -13.79
CA ASP A 97 -14.20 -4.29 -12.93
C ASP A 97 -13.09 -4.91 -13.78
N ILE A 98 -11.84 -4.60 -13.44
CA ILE A 98 -10.65 -5.10 -14.13
C ILE A 98 -10.50 -6.61 -14.03
N ILE A 99 -11.13 -7.25 -13.03
CA ILE A 99 -11.03 -8.71 -12.84
C ILE A 99 -11.76 -9.50 -13.94
N TYR A 100 -12.69 -8.87 -14.63
CA TYR A 100 -13.47 -9.51 -15.69
C TYR A 100 -12.85 -9.27 -17.07
N GLU A 101 -13.05 -10.23 -17.96
CA GLU A 101 -12.78 -10.03 -19.37
C GLU A 101 -13.55 -8.82 -19.89
N ASN A 102 -12.91 -8.07 -20.79
CA ASN A 102 -13.43 -6.81 -21.31
C ASN A 102 -13.92 -5.84 -20.22
N LEU A 103 -13.28 -5.86 -19.04
CA LEU A 103 -13.52 -4.94 -17.93
C LEU A 103 -14.96 -5.01 -17.35
N GLY A 104 -15.70 -6.07 -17.66
CA GLY A 104 -17.11 -6.22 -17.26
C GLY A 104 -18.07 -5.26 -17.97
N LEU A 105 -17.63 -4.63 -19.06
CA LEU A 105 -18.45 -3.70 -19.85
C LEU A 105 -19.21 -4.45 -20.95
N ASP A 106 -20.34 -3.90 -21.39
CA ASP A 106 -21.06 -4.42 -22.54
C ASP A 106 -20.30 -4.19 -23.86
N TYR A 107 -20.60 -5.02 -24.87
CA TYR A 107 -19.88 -5.01 -26.15
C TYR A 107 -20.00 -3.68 -26.91
N ALA A 108 -21.14 -2.99 -26.81
CA ALA A 108 -21.36 -1.72 -27.50
C ALA A 108 -20.48 -0.64 -26.89
N LYS A 109 -20.45 -0.53 -25.56
CA LYS A 109 -19.60 0.39 -24.80
C LYS A 109 -18.12 0.12 -25.04
N LEU A 110 -17.71 -1.15 -25.08
CA LEU A 110 -16.34 -1.54 -25.39
C LEU A 110 -15.89 -1.10 -26.78
N THR A 111 -16.77 -1.27 -27.77
CA THR A 111 -16.50 -0.89 -29.17
C THR A 111 -16.43 0.64 -29.33
N GLU A 112 -17.23 1.38 -28.58
CA GLU A 112 -17.15 2.84 -28.49
C GLU A 112 -15.80 3.26 -27.89
N LEU A 113 -15.47 2.75 -26.70
CA LEU A 113 -14.26 3.09 -25.97
C LEU A 113 -12.98 2.75 -26.74
N SER A 114 -12.94 1.60 -27.42
CA SER A 114 -11.75 1.19 -28.20
C SER A 114 -11.45 2.11 -29.38
N LYS A 115 -12.42 2.88 -29.87
CA LYS A 115 -12.23 3.86 -30.96
C LYS A 115 -11.94 5.27 -30.43
N GLU A 116 -12.06 5.48 -29.12
CA GLU A 116 -12.10 6.79 -28.48
C GLU A 116 -10.89 7.01 -27.56
N ILE A 117 -10.42 5.99 -26.85
CA ILE A 117 -9.35 6.13 -25.86
C ILE A 117 -7.98 6.33 -26.51
N ASP A 118 -7.30 7.40 -26.08
CA ASP A 118 -5.91 7.72 -26.45
C ASP A 118 -4.91 7.26 -25.39
N ILE A 119 -5.29 7.22 -24.12
CA ILE A 119 -4.38 6.89 -23.00
C ILE A 119 -5.11 5.98 -22.00
N ILE A 120 -4.43 4.94 -21.53
CA ILE A 120 -4.92 4.11 -20.42
C ILE A 120 -3.94 4.24 -19.24
N VAL A 121 -4.48 4.58 -18.07
CA VAL A 121 -3.76 4.56 -16.79
C VAL A 121 -4.33 3.44 -15.93
N ASN A 122 -3.54 2.38 -15.77
CA ASN A 122 -3.87 1.26 -14.92
C ASN A 122 -3.31 1.44 -13.50
N GLY A 123 -4.12 2.04 -12.61
CA GLY A 123 -3.80 2.26 -11.21
C GLY A 123 -4.59 1.38 -10.23
N ALA A 124 -5.57 0.60 -10.71
CA ALA A 124 -6.36 -0.28 -9.86
C ALA A 124 -5.53 -1.50 -9.39
N ALA A 125 -5.51 -1.70 -8.08
CA ALA A 125 -4.90 -2.84 -7.42
C ALA A 125 -5.50 -3.01 -6.01
N THR A 126 -5.44 -4.22 -5.46
CA THR A 126 -5.47 -4.36 -4.00
C THR A 126 -4.06 -4.07 -3.46
N THR A 127 -3.97 -3.18 -2.48
CA THR A 127 -2.71 -2.77 -1.84
C THR A 127 -2.57 -3.37 -0.43
N ASN A 128 -3.50 -4.21 -0.01
CA ASN A 128 -3.49 -4.85 1.30
C ASN A 128 -2.49 -6.02 1.31
N PHE A 129 -1.44 -5.90 2.13
CA PHE A 129 -0.38 -6.91 2.24
C PHE A 129 -0.87 -8.27 2.77
N TYR A 130 -2.03 -8.29 3.45
CA TYR A 130 -2.67 -9.51 3.97
C TYR A 130 -4.08 -9.71 3.38
N GLU A 131 -4.24 -9.42 2.08
CA GLU A 131 -5.41 -9.77 1.31
C GLU A 131 -5.47 -11.28 0.99
N ARG A 132 -6.67 -11.79 0.75
CA ARG A 132 -6.88 -13.12 0.19
C ARG A 132 -6.14 -13.27 -1.13
N TYR A 133 -5.50 -14.42 -1.32
CA TYR A 133 -4.70 -14.64 -2.51
C TYR A 133 -5.52 -14.60 -3.80
N ASP A 134 -6.73 -15.16 -3.81
CA ASP A 134 -7.61 -15.14 -4.99
C ASP A 134 -7.99 -13.72 -5.41
N VAL A 135 -8.39 -12.87 -4.46
CA VAL A 135 -8.71 -11.46 -4.72
C VAL A 135 -7.50 -10.68 -5.23
N ALA A 136 -6.34 -10.88 -4.60
CA ALA A 136 -5.11 -10.19 -5.01
C ALA A 136 -4.61 -10.65 -6.38
N PHE A 137 -4.72 -11.95 -6.68
CA PHE A 137 -4.37 -12.50 -7.97
C PHE A 137 -5.30 -11.98 -9.08
N ASP A 138 -6.61 -12.06 -8.87
CA ASP A 138 -7.60 -11.61 -9.86
C ASP A 138 -7.44 -10.11 -10.15
N SER A 139 -7.20 -9.29 -9.14
CA SER A 139 -7.04 -7.83 -9.31
C SER A 139 -5.67 -7.46 -9.89
N ASN A 140 -4.57 -7.87 -9.25
CA ASN A 140 -3.24 -7.35 -9.58
C ASN A 140 -2.58 -8.08 -10.75
N VAL A 141 -2.92 -9.36 -10.96
CA VAL A 141 -2.34 -10.21 -12.00
C VAL A 141 -3.25 -10.27 -13.20
N MET A 142 -4.47 -10.81 -13.03
CA MET A 142 -5.41 -10.94 -14.14
C MET A 142 -5.94 -9.59 -14.60
N GLY A 143 -6.16 -8.63 -13.70
CA GLY A 143 -6.55 -7.28 -14.07
C GLY A 143 -5.51 -6.54 -14.91
N ALA A 144 -4.21 -6.74 -14.65
CA ALA A 144 -3.15 -6.21 -15.50
C ALA A 144 -3.20 -6.82 -16.92
N LYS A 145 -3.43 -8.14 -17.01
CA LYS A 145 -3.64 -8.83 -18.29
C LYS A 145 -4.86 -8.30 -19.03
N ASN A 146 -6.02 -8.22 -18.36
CA ASN A 146 -7.28 -7.78 -18.98
C ASN A 146 -7.21 -6.35 -19.52
N ILE A 147 -6.56 -5.45 -18.78
CA ILE A 147 -6.30 -4.08 -19.26
C ILE A 147 -5.36 -4.09 -20.46
N CYS A 148 -4.29 -4.90 -20.44
CA CYS A 148 -3.40 -5.03 -21.59
C CYS A 148 -4.14 -5.55 -22.83
N GLU A 149 -5.04 -6.54 -22.68
CA GLU A 149 -5.83 -7.07 -23.80
C GLU A 149 -6.83 -6.04 -24.34
N PHE A 150 -7.45 -5.24 -23.48
CA PHE A 150 -8.30 -4.13 -23.92
C PHE A 150 -7.50 -3.03 -24.63
N ALA A 151 -6.31 -2.71 -24.11
CA ALA A 151 -5.41 -1.72 -24.69
C ALA A 151 -5.03 -2.06 -26.14
N LYS A 152 -4.74 -3.34 -26.45
CA LYS A 152 -4.45 -3.79 -27.82
C LYS A 152 -5.60 -3.58 -28.81
N ARG A 153 -6.84 -3.51 -28.33
CA ARG A 153 -8.02 -3.27 -29.16
C ARG A 153 -8.24 -1.79 -29.45
N CYS A 154 -7.57 -0.91 -28.70
CA CYS A 154 -7.74 0.53 -28.83
C CYS A 154 -6.95 1.07 -30.01
N THR A 155 -7.63 1.52 -31.06
CA THR A 155 -6.99 1.87 -32.35
C THR A 155 -6.25 3.20 -32.34
N LYS A 156 -6.56 4.09 -31.40
CA LYS A 156 -5.92 5.39 -31.21
C LYS A 156 -4.93 5.43 -30.05
N LEU A 157 -4.76 4.31 -29.35
CA LEU A 157 -4.03 4.27 -28.11
C LEU A 157 -2.57 4.69 -28.33
N LYS A 158 -2.17 5.74 -27.64
CA LYS A 158 -0.80 6.26 -27.60
C LYS A 158 0.02 5.56 -26.54
N MET A 159 -0.58 5.21 -25.40
CA MET A 159 0.16 4.62 -24.29
C MET A 159 -0.73 3.89 -23.27
N LEU A 160 -0.18 2.81 -22.71
CA LEU A 160 -0.62 2.22 -21.46
C LEU A 160 0.39 2.52 -20.34
N LEU A 161 -0.01 3.30 -19.34
CA LEU A 161 0.75 3.47 -18.11
C LEU A 161 0.24 2.48 -17.05
N HIS A 162 1.14 1.71 -16.45
CA HIS A 162 0.84 0.80 -15.34
C HIS A 162 1.53 1.26 -14.05
N VAL A 163 0.74 1.47 -13.00
CA VAL A 163 1.28 1.77 -11.67
C VAL A 163 1.59 0.48 -10.95
N SER A 164 2.88 0.24 -10.68
CA SER A 164 3.40 -0.86 -9.90
C SER A 164 3.88 -0.39 -8.51
N THR A 165 4.97 -0.95 -7.99
CA THR A 165 5.65 -0.51 -6.76
C THR A 165 7.13 -0.84 -6.87
N ALA A 166 8.02 0.02 -6.35
CA ALA A 166 9.46 -0.26 -6.31
C ALA A 166 9.76 -1.56 -5.54
N TYR A 167 8.93 -1.88 -4.55
CA TYR A 167 9.10 -3.06 -3.71
C TYR A 167 8.86 -4.39 -4.41
N VAL A 168 8.48 -4.44 -5.69
CA VAL A 168 8.49 -5.70 -6.48
C VAL A 168 9.85 -6.41 -6.44
N ALA A 169 10.92 -5.70 -6.09
CA ALA A 169 12.24 -6.24 -5.79
C ALA A 169 12.33 -7.10 -4.50
N GLY A 170 11.26 -7.18 -3.71
CA GLY A 170 11.21 -7.97 -2.47
C GLY A 170 12.13 -7.40 -1.39
N GLU A 171 13.01 -8.25 -0.85
CA GLU A 171 13.95 -7.92 0.22
C GLU A 171 15.41 -7.84 -0.28
N GLN A 172 15.61 -7.56 -1.57
CA GLN A 172 16.95 -7.38 -2.16
C GLN A 172 17.72 -6.26 -1.46
N GLU A 173 19.00 -6.49 -1.20
CA GLU A 173 19.92 -5.50 -0.62
C GLU A 173 20.75 -4.81 -1.73
N GLY A 174 21.25 -3.61 -1.45
CA GLY A 174 22.10 -2.85 -2.38
C GLY A 174 21.31 -2.08 -3.45
N LEU A 175 21.95 -1.77 -4.57
CA LEU A 175 21.36 -0.96 -5.64
C LEU A 175 20.43 -1.82 -6.52
N ILE A 176 19.16 -1.42 -6.63
CA ILE A 176 18.10 -2.14 -7.35
C ILE A 176 17.77 -1.38 -8.63
N LEU A 177 18.05 -2.01 -9.78
CA LEU A 177 17.96 -1.39 -11.09
C LEU A 177 16.54 -1.39 -11.68
N GLU A 178 16.25 -0.41 -12.54
CA GLU A 178 15.00 -0.28 -13.30
C GLU A 178 14.89 -1.33 -14.43
N LYS A 179 14.81 -2.62 -14.06
CA LYS A 179 14.76 -3.75 -14.99
C LYS A 179 13.37 -4.39 -15.08
N PRO A 180 12.96 -4.84 -16.27
CA PRO A 180 11.72 -5.59 -16.43
C PRO A 180 11.85 -6.98 -15.81
N PHE A 181 10.72 -7.53 -15.34
CA PHE A 181 10.66 -8.95 -14.99
C PHE A 181 10.47 -9.81 -16.24
N LEU A 182 11.16 -10.95 -16.27
CA LEU A 182 10.91 -11.99 -17.26
C LEU A 182 9.81 -12.93 -16.77
N MET A 183 9.04 -13.51 -17.70
CA MET A 183 8.12 -14.60 -17.35
C MET A 183 8.89 -15.75 -16.72
N GLY A 184 8.37 -16.28 -15.61
CA GLY A 184 9.04 -17.37 -14.88
C GLY A 184 9.98 -16.89 -13.77
N GLN A 185 10.33 -15.61 -13.73
CA GLN A 185 11.31 -15.09 -12.77
C GLN A 185 10.78 -15.15 -11.34
N ALA A 186 11.61 -15.64 -10.42
CA ALA A 186 11.40 -15.59 -8.99
C ALA A 186 12.58 -14.90 -8.30
N LEU A 187 12.37 -14.33 -7.11
CA LEU A 187 13.46 -13.71 -6.35
C LEU A 187 14.28 -14.74 -5.57
N ARG A 188 13.68 -15.87 -5.21
CA ARG A 188 14.37 -16.96 -4.54
C ARG A 188 15.13 -17.80 -5.56
N GLU A 189 16.45 -17.91 -5.36
CA GLU A 189 17.32 -18.77 -6.16
C GLU A 189 16.82 -20.22 -6.20
N GLY A 190 16.93 -20.84 -7.38
CA GLY A 190 16.49 -22.22 -7.61
C GLY A 190 14.97 -22.42 -7.72
N THR A 191 14.18 -21.35 -7.77
CA THR A 191 12.73 -21.43 -8.00
C THR A 191 12.33 -20.81 -9.35
N HIS A 192 11.24 -21.30 -9.93
CA HIS A 192 10.67 -20.81 -11.18
C HIS A 192 9.16 -20.59 -11.00
N LEU A 193 8.69 -19.39 -11.29
CA LEU A 193 7.31 -18.97 -11.05
C LEU A 193 6.43 -19.21 -12.28
N ASP A 194 5.62 -20.26 -12.23
CA ASP A 194 4.56 -20.47 -13.22
C ASP A 194 3.23 -19.87 -12.73
N ILE A 195 2.85 -18.74 -13.34
CA ILE A 195 1.62 -18.01 -13.04
C ILE A 195 0.36 -18.86 -13.32
N THR A 196 0.40 -19.75 -14.31
CA THR A 196 -0.73 -20.64 -14.63
C THR A 196 -0.92 -21.67 -13.53
N SER A 197 0.18 -22.25 -13.05
CA SER A 197 0.17 -23.16 -11.89
C SER A 197 -0.37 -22.49 -10.62
N GLU A 198 -0.01 -21.23 -10.37
CA GLU A 198 -0.58 -20.46 -9.25
C GLU A 198 -2.09 -20.23 -9.40
N GLN A 199 -2.55 -19.92 -10.61
CA GLN A 199 -3.98 -19.77 -10.88
C GLN A 199 -4.75 -21.08 -10.63
N ASN A 200 -4.19 -22.22 -11.04
CA ASN A 200 -4.79 -23.53 -10.81
C ASN A 200 -4.83 -23.88 -9.31
N LEU A 201 -3.75 -23.62 -8.58
CA LEU A 201 -3.69 -23.82 -7.13
C LEU A 201 -4.77 -23.01 -6.40
N ILE A 202 -5.00 -21.76 -6.80
CA ILE A 202 -6.08 -20.93 -6.25
C ILE A 202 -7.45 -21.57 -6.52
N LYS A 203 -7.71 -22.00 -7.76
CA LYS A 203 -8.98 -22.63 -8.14
C LYS A 203 -9.25 -23.92 -7.37
N GLU A 204 -8.24 -24.79 -7.26
CA GLU A 204 -8.30 -26.05 -6.52
C GLU A 204 -8.58 -25.80 -5.03
N THR A 205 -7.83 -24.89 -4.40
CA THR A 205 -8.02 -24.55 -3.00
C THR A 205 -9.44 -24.00 -2.75
N ARG A 206 -9.97 -23.15 -3.64
CA ARG A 206 -11.37 -22.69 -3.56
C ARG A 206 -12.37 -23.83 -3.68
N ARG A 207 -12.14 -24.78 -4.61
CA ARG A 207 -13.00 -25.94 -4.80
C ARG A 207 -13.02 -26.82 -3.54
N GLU A 208 -11.86 -27.11 -2.97
CA GLU A 208 -11.75 -27.92 -1.75
C GLU A 208 -12.49 -27.30 -0.56
N MET A 209 -12.35 -25.99 -0.35
CA MET A 209 -13.04 -25.30 0.75
C MET A 209 -14.56 -25.33 0.60
N LYS A 210 -15.06 -25.18 -0.64
CA LYS A 210 -16.48 -25.34 -0.96
C LYS A 210 -16.96 -26.76 -0.70
N THR A 211 -16.21 -27.78 -1.12
CA THR A 211 -16.55 -29.20 -0.88
C THR A 211 -16.56 -29.54 0.61
N LYS A 212 -15.69 -28.91 1.41
CA LYS A 212 -15.64 -29.08 2.87
C LYS A 212 -16.67 -28.23 3.63
N CYS A 213 -17.55 -27.50 2.94
CA CYS A 213 -18.53 -26.58 3.54
C CYS A 213 -17.91 -25.64 4.59
N CYS A 214 -16.71 -25.12 4.30
CA CYS A 214 -15.98 -24.26 5.23
C CYS A 214 -16.73 -22.95 5.51
N SER A 215 -16.61 -22.43 6.73
CA SER A 215 -17.15 -21.09 7.04
C SER A 215 -16.42 -20.00 6.23
N GLU A 216 -17.10 -18.90 5.91
CA GLU A 216 -16.51 -17.76 5.20
C GLU A 216 -15.26 -17.20 5.90
N LYS A 217 -15.24 -17.24 7.24
CA LYS A 217 -14.07 -16.84 8.05
C LYS A 217 -12.89 -17.78 7.82
N THR A 218 -13.15 -19.08 7.76
CA THR A 218 -12.13 -20.09 7.46
C THR A 218 -11.59 -19.90 6.04
N GLU A 219 -12.47 -19.69 5.05
CA GLU A 219 -12.06 -19.46 3.67
C GLU A 219 -11.16 -18.23 3.53
N LYS A 220 -11.57 -17.12 4.14
CA LYS A 220 -10.78 -15.87 4.19
C LYS A 220 -9.41 -16.10 4.80
N ARG A 221 -9.32 -16.83 5.92
CA ARG A 221 -8.05 -17.12 6.60
C ARG A 221 -7.15 -17.99 5.72
N THR A 222 -7.67 -19.10 5.20
CA THR A 222 -6.92 -20.02 4.35
C THR A 222 -6.34 -19.33 3.12
N MET A 223 -7.13 -18.48 2.44
CA MET A 223 -6.66 -17.75 1.26
C MET A 223 -5.58 -16.71 1.56
N LYS A 224 -5.63 -16.07 2.73
CA LYS A 224 -4.58 -15.13 3.17
C LYS A 224 -3.28 -15.87 3.48
N GLU A 225 -3.39 -16.98 4.22
CA GLU A 225 -2.24 -17.83 4.57
C GLU A 225 -1.60 -18.46 3.32
N LEU A 226 -2.42 -18.89 2.35
CA LEU A 226 -1.93 -19.41 1.07
C LEU A 226 -1.09 -18.35 0.33
N GLY A 227 -1.64 -17.14 0.14
CA GLY A 227 -0.93 -16.06 -0.57
C GLY A 227 0.41 -15.71 0.08
N LEU A 228 0.42 -15.59 1.41
CA LEU A 228 1.64 -15.32 2.16
C LEU A 228 2.67 -16.45 2.03
N LYS A 229 2.21 -17.71 2.07
CA LYS A 229 3.07 -18.89 1.88
C LYS A 229 3.67 -18.92 0.48
N ARG A 230 2.88 -18.62 -0.57
CA ARG A 230 3.35 -18.60 -1.95
C ARG A 230 4.31 -17.44 -2.21
N ALA A 231 4.00 -16.24 -1.73
CA ALA A 231 4.91 -15.10 -1.82
C ALA A 231 6.30 -15.43 -1.24
N ARG A 232 6.34 -15.91 0.01
CA ARG A 232 7.60 -16.29 0.68
C ARG A 232 8.31 -17.45 0.00
N HIS A 233 7.56 -18.40 -0.56
CA HIS A 233 8.15 -19.52 -1.30
C HIS A 233 8.99 -19.04 -2.48
N PHE A 234 8.53 -18.03 -3.23
CA PHE A 234 9.23 -17.47 -4.38
C PHE A 234 10.13 -16.24 -4.06
N GLY A 235 10.25 -15.87 -2.79
CA GLY A 235 11.18 -14.83 -2.32
C GLY A 235 10.58 -13.44 -2.15
N TRP A 236 9.26 -13.29 -2.18
CA TRP A 236 8.58 -12.03 -1.85
C TRP A 236 8.06 -12.02 -0.40
N PRO A 237 8.06 -10.86 0.27
CA PRO A 237 7.69 -10.79 1.69
C PRO A 237 6.19 -10.98 1.94
N ASN A 238 5.33 -10.61 0.99
CA ASN A 238 3.88 -10.67 1.11
C ASN A 238 3.15 -10.78 -0.24
N THR A 239 1.85 -11.05 -0.16
CA THR A 239 0.96 -11.29 -1.30
C THR A 239 0.84 -10.08 -2.24
N TYR A 240 0.85 -8.85 -1.71
CA TYR A 240 0.70 -7.64 -2.51
C TYR A 240 1.85 -7.49 -3.51
N VAL A 241 3.08 -7.46 -2.99
CA VAL A 241 4.27 -7.29 -3.82
C VAL A 241 4.42 -8.44 -4.81
N PHE A 242 4.16 -9.67 -4.36
CA PHE A 242 4.21 -10.86 -5.19
C PHE A 242 3.25 -10.79 -6.39
N THR A 243 2.01 -10.38 -6.14
CA THR A 243 1.00 -10.25 -7.21
C THR A 243 1.26 -9.06 -8.13
N LYS A 244 1.88 -7.98 -7.64
CA LYS A 244 2.35 -6.88 -8.50
C LYS A 244 3.48 -7.31 -9.42
N ALA A 245 4.44 -8.10 -8.94
CA ALA A 245 5.50 -8.67 -9.77
C ALA A 245 4.93 -9.59 -10.87
N MET A 246 3.98 -10.47 -10.52
CA MET A 246 3.26 -11.30 -11.51
C MET A 246 2.48 -10.47 -12.53
N GLY A 247 1.84 -9.38 -12.10
CA GLY A 247 1.17 -8.44 -13.00
C GLY A 247 2.12 -7.78 -14.00
N GLU A 248 3.31 -7.37 -13.56
CA GLU A 248 4.34 -6.85 -14.46
C GLU A 248 4.84 -7.90 -15.46
N MET A 249 5.04 -9.15 -15.01
CA MET A 249 5.45 -10.25 -15.89
C MET A 249 4.42 -10.50 -17.00
N LEU A 250 3.13 -10.58 -16.63
CA LEU A 250 2.06 -10.76 -17.61
C LEU A 250 1.96 -9.57 -18.56
N LEU A 251 2.05 -8.34 -18.05
CA LEU A 251 2.02 -7.14 -18.86
C LEU A 251 3.19 -7.11 -19.85
N GLY A 252 4.42 -7.37 -19.38
CA GLY A 252 5.62 -7.42 -20.22
C GLY A 252 5.56 -8.52 -21.28
N HIS A 253 4.98 -9.69 -20.96
CA HIS A 253 4.80 -10.79 -21.89
C HIS A 253 3.71 -10.51 -22.93
N HIS A 254 2.58 -9.94 -22.52
CA HIS A 254 1.42 -9.79 -23.39
C HIS A 254 1.46 -8.50 -24.21
N ARG A 255 2.20 -7.45 -23.82
CA ARG A 255 2.11 -6.14 -24.47
C ARG A 255 2.30 -6.14 -25.99
N GLY A 256 3.10 -7.06 -26.54
CA GLY A 256 3.49 -7.01 -27.95
C GLY A 256 4.16 -5.67 -28.27
N ASP A 257 3.67 -4.98 -29.31
CA ASP A 257 4.18 -3.67 -29.73
C ASP A 257 3.57 -2.48 -28.97
N LEU A 258 2.70 -2.75 -27.98
CA LEU A 258 2.06 -1.69 -27.20
C LEU A 258 3.11 -0.85 -26.43
N PRO A 259 3.05 0.50 -26.53
CA PRO A 259 3.81 1.40 -25.68
C PRO A 259 3.38 1.24 -24.22
N VAL A 260 4.31 0.83 -23.37
CA VAL A 260 4.03 0.59 -21.95
C VAL A 260 5.02 1.34 -21.07
N VAL A 261 4.49 2.16 -20.17
CA VAL A 261 5.27 2.78 -19.09
C VAL A 261 4.89 2.10 -17.77
N ILE A 262 5.86 1.54 -17.06
CA ILE A 262 5.67 1.03 -15.70
C ILE A 262 6.25 2.04 -14.72
N VAL A 263 5.39 2.60 -13.87
CA VAL A 263 5.80 3.50 -12.78
C VAL A 263 5.81 2.71 -11.48
N ARG A 264 6.96 2.63 -10.83
CA ARG A 264 7.21 1.91 -9.58
C ARG A 264 7.49 2.93 -8.47
N PRO A 265 6.46 3.47 -7.81
CA PRO A 265 6.65 4.33 -6.66
C PRO A 265 7.12 3.54 -5.43
N SER A 266 7.87 4.19 -4.53
CA SER A 266 8.12 3.70 -3.17
C SER A 266 6.93 3.98 -2.24
N ILE A 267 7.16 4.20 -0.94
CA ILE A 267 6.06 4.49 0.00
C ILE A 267 5.51 5.88 -0.31
N ILE A 268 4.31 5.91 -0.90
CA ILE A 268 3.65 7.17 -1.25
C ILE A 268 3.11 7.84 0.02
N THR A 269 3.60 9.05 0.32
CA THR A 269 3.16 9.86 1.46
C THR A 269 2.08 10.88 1.06
N SER A 270 1.72 11.79 1.96
CA SER A 270 0.79 12.88 1.65
C SER A 270 1.33 13.80 0.55
N LEU A 271 0.47 14.64 -0.02
CA LEU A 271 0.93 15.62 -1.02
C LEU A 271 1.91 16.61 -0.40
N PHE A 272 2.95 17.00 -1.14
CA PHE A 272 3.94 17.96 -0.70
C PHE A 272 3.51 19.39 -0.98
N LYS A 273 3.15 19.71 -2.22
CA LYS A 273 2.84 21.07 -2.67
C LYS A 273 1.43 21.19 -3.25
N GLU A 274 1.03 20.31 -4.18
CA GLU A 274 -0.17 20.54 -4.99
C GLU A 274 -1.18 19.39 -4.96
N PRO A 275 -2.47 19.68 -5.19
CA PRO A 275 -3.13 20.99 -4.99
C PRO A 275 -3.27 21.36 -3.51
N LEU A 276 -3.21 20.40 -2.59
CA LEU A 276 -3.42 20.59 -1.16
C LEU A 276 -2.30 19.91 -0.36
N PRO A 277 -1.31 20.66 0.15
CA PRO A 277 -0.25 20.13 1.01
C PRO A 277 -0.81 19.33 2.19
N GLY A 278 -0.23 18.17 2.46
CA GLY A 278 -0.63 17.30 3.57
C GLY A 278 -1.89 16.48 3.29
N TRP A 279 -2.61 16.71 2.17
CA TRP A 279 -3.77 15.91 1.83
C TRP A 279 -3.38 14.45 1.60
N MET A 280 -4.17 13.55 2.19
CA MET A 280 -4.00 12.12 2.06
C MET A 280 -5.31 11.37 2.29
N GLU A 281 -5.38 10.16 1.74
CA GLU A 281 -6.47 9.24 2.02
C GLU A 281 -5.92 7.82 2.20
N GLY A 282 -6.50 7.08 3.16
CA GLY A 282 -6.06 5.75 3.54
C GLY A 282 -4.82 5.77 4.45
N THR A 283 -4.64 4.71 5.24
CA THR A 283 -3.50 4.55 6.14
C THR A 283 -2.41 3.72 5.48
N ARG A 284 -1.17 4.22 5.45
CA ARG A 284 0.04 3.51 5.00
C ARG A 284 0.84 2.99 6.19
N THR A 285 1.96 2.31 5.89
CA THR A 285 2.89 1.75 6.89
C THR A 285 3.34 2.77 7.92
N ILE A 286 3.86 3.91 7.45
CA ILE A 286 4.44 4.93 8.33
C ILE A 286 3.36 5.64 9.15
N ASP A 287 2.19 5.88 8.54
CA ASP A 287 1.03 6.48 9.19
C ASP A 287 0.55 5.63 10.37
N SER A 288 0.55 4.31 10.23
CA SER A 288 0.13 3.39 11.31
C SER A 288 1.03 3.52 12.55
N VAL A 289 2.33 3.75 12.35
CA VAL A 289 3.30 3.99 13.43
C VAL A 289 3.06 5.36 14.07
N ILE A 290 2.84 6.40 13.26
CA ILE A 290 2.55 7.78 13.71
C ILE A 290 1.25 7.80 14.53
N ILE A 291 0.18 7.21 14.02
CA ILE A 291 -1.13 7.11 14.69
C ILE A 291 -1.00 6.29 15.97
N GLY A 292 -0.29 5.15 15.93
CA GLY A 292 -0.03 4.32 17.10
C GLY A 292 0.71 5.07 18.21
N TYR A 293 1.66 5.93 17.84
CA TYR A 293 2.38 6.80 18.75
C TYR A 293 1.46 7.89 19.34
N ALA A 294 0.73 8.60 18.48
CA ALA A 294 -0.20 9.65 18.87
C ALA A 294 -1.30 9.14 19.83
N LYS A 295 -1.82 7.94 19.58
CA LYS A 295 -2.84 7.28 20.40
C LYS A 295 -2.27 6.57 21.64
N GLN A 296 -0.96 6.68 21.90
CA GLN A 296 -0.23 5.98 22.99
C GLN A 296 -0.37 4.44 22.94
N ALA A 297 -0.82 3.89 21.82
CA ALA A 297 -0.95 2.46 21.61
C ALA A 297 0.42 1.81 21.35
N LEU A 298 1.38 2.59 20.84
CA LEU A 298 2.72 2.16 20.48
C LEU A 298 3.77 2.99 21.22
N SER A 299 4.56 2.33 22.08
CA SER A 299 5.66 2.96 22.84
C SER A 299 7.05 2.51 22.36
N PHE A 300 7.08 1.56 21.43
CA PHE A 300 8.30 1.03 20.83
C PHE A 300 8.01 0.37 19.49
N PHE A 301 9.02 0.27 18.62
CA PHE A 301 8.87 -0.33 17.29
C PHE A 301 10.15 -0.99 16.77
N LEU A 302 10.03 -1.92 15.82
CA LEU A 302 11.16 -2.56 15.14
C LEU A 302 11.55 -1.77 13.89
N VAL A 303 12.67 -1.08 13.97
CA VAL A 303 13.27 -0.30 12.87
C VAL A 303 14.72 0.02 13.25
N ASP A 304 15.60 0.03 12.26
CA ASP A 304 16.92 0.63 12.40
C ASP A 304 16.83 2.09 11.92
N LEU A 305 17.07 3.03 12.85
CA LEU A 305 16.93 4.47 12.58
C LEU A 305 17.91 5.00 11.53
N ASN A 306 19.00 4.27 11.27
CA ASN A 306 19.99 4.64 10.26
C ASN A 306 19.62 4.15 8.86
N LEU A 307 18.65 3.24 8.74
CA LEU A 307 18.18 2.76 7.44
C LEU A 307 17.30 3.81 6.76
N ILE A 308 17.31 3.74 5.43
CA ILE A 308 16.57 4.65 4.56
C ILE A 308 15.12 4.19 4.48
N MET A 309 14.22 5.09 4.87
CA MET A 309 12.80 4.96 4.63
C MET A 309 12.52 5.52 3.23
N ASP A 310 12.43 4.65 2.22
CA ASP A 310 12.13 5.14 0.87
C ASP A 310 10.68 5.61 0.75
N VAL A 311 10.51 6.93 0.72
CA VAL A 311 9.23 7.62 0.62
C VAL A 311 9.24 8.61 -0.54
N ILE A 312 8.05 8.87 -1.08
CA ILE A 312 7.86 9.87 -2.12
C ILE A 312 6.47 10.54 -1.97
N PRO A 313 6.36 11.88 -2.05
CA PRO A 313 5.06 12.55 -2.02
C PRO A 313 4.16 12.19 -3.21
N GLY A 314 2.84 12.07 -2.98
CA GLY A 314 1.89 11.64 -4.00
C GLY A 314 1.78 12.54 -5.22
N ASP A 315 1.97 13.85 -5.07
CA ASP A 315 1.98 14.82 -6.15
C ASP A 315 3.21 14.68 -7.04
N MET A 316 4.38 14.37 -6.48
CA MET A 316 5.58 14.05 -7.27
C MET A 316 5.38 12.77 -8.10
N VAL A 317 4.71 11.76 -7.55
CA VAL A 317 4.37 10.54 -8.33
C VAL A 317 3.45 10.88 -9.51
N VAL A 318 2.41 11.69 -9.29
CA VAL A 318 1.52 12.14 -10.36
C VAL A 318 2.24 12.97 -11.41
N ASN A 319 3.14 13.88 -10.99
CA ASN A 319 3.94 14.67 -11.91
C ASN A 319 4.82 13.77 -12.78
N ALA A 320 5.56 12.83 -12.17
CA ALA A 320 6.38 11.87 -12.90
C ALA A 320 5.54 11.02 -13.88
N MET A 321 4.34 10.57 -13.48
CA MET A 321 3.43 9.84 -14.36
C MET A 321 3.01 10.67 -15.57
N MET A 322 2.63 11.95 -15.37
CA MET A 322 2.20 12.83 -16.45
C MET A 322 3.33 13.13 -17.43
N VAL A 323 4.53 13.41 -16.92
CA VAL A 323 5.70 13.65 -17.75
C VAL A 323 6.12 12.39 -18.50
N ALA A 324 6.11 11.21 -17.85
CA ALA A 324 6.42 9.95 -18.52
C ALA A 324 5.42 9.63 -19.64
N MET A 325 4.14 9.96 -19.44
CA MET A 325 3.11 9.80 -20.47
C MET A 325 3.36 10.69 -21.69
N ALA A 326 3.75 11.94 -21.47
CA ALA A 326 4.09 12.85 -22.56
C ALA A 326 5.39 12.41 -23.28
N ALA A 327 6.38 11.92 -22.53
CA ALA A 327 7.69 11.55 -23.06
C ALA A 327 7.67 10.34 -24.00
N HIS A 328 6.81 9.35 -23.74
CA HIS A 328 6.82 8.07 -24.47
C HIS A 328 5.66 7.90 -25.46
N SER A 329 4.94 8.97 -25.80
CA SER A 329 3.70 8.84 -26.60
C SER A 329 3.89 8.33 -28.02
N GLU A 330 5.12 8.40 -28.55
CA GLU A 330 5.48 7.95 -29.91
C GLU A 330 6.45 6.76 -29.90
N GLU A 331 6.88 6.28 -28.72
CA GLU A 331 7.80 5.16 -28.60
C GLU A 331 7.06 3.82 -28.50
N ARG A 332 7.48 2.80 -29.26
CA ARG A 332 6.93 1.42 -29.15
C ARG A 332 7.71 0.55 -28.16
N ALA A 333 8.17 1.16 -27.07
CA ALA A 333 9.03 0.52 -26.09
C ALA A 333 8.34 0.31 -24.74
N GLN A 334 8.98 -0.50 -23.90
CA GLN A 334 8.66 -0.57 -22.48
C GLN A 334 9.67 0.29 -21.71
N SER A 335 9.17 1.20 -20.89
CA SER A 335 9.98 2.04 -20.01
C SER A 335 9.59 1.80 -18.56
N ILE A 336 10.56 1.83 -17.65
CA ILE A 336 10.36 1.60 -16.23
C ILE A 336 10.96 2.76 -15.45
N TYR A 337 10.17 3.28 -14.52
CA TYR A 337 10.54 4.41 -13.66
C TYR A 337 10.41 4.04 -12.20
N HIS A 338 11.51 4.00 -11.46
CA HIS A 338 11.50 4.04 -10.00
C HIS A 338 11.27 5.49 -9.56
N VAL A 339 10.06 5.80 -9.11
CA VAL A 339 9.73 7.11 -8.54
C VAL A 339 9.94 7.00 -7.04
N THR A 340 11.17 7.25 -6.62
CA THR A 340 11.69 6.95 -5.28
C THR A 340 12.61 8.06 -4.80
N SER A 341 13.04 8.03 -3.54
CA SER A 341 13.98 9.02 -3.01
C SER A 341 15.30 8.44 -2.51
N SER A 342 15.40 7.12 -2.28
CA SER A 342 16.52 6.54 -1.52
C SER A 342 17.90 6.81 -2.10
N LEU A 343 18.05 6.86 -3.43
CA LEU A 343 19.37 7.07 -4.04
C LEU A 343 19.82 8.53 -3.98
N ARG A 344 18.90 9.47 -4.21
CA ARG A 344 19.22 10.89 -4.46
C ARG A 344 19.02 11.82 -3.28
N ASN A 345 17.99 11.53 -2.48
CA ASN A 345 17.66 12.29 -1.29
C ASN A 345 17.17 11.32 -0.21
N PRO A 346 18.05 10.48 0.36
CA PRO A 346 17.68 9.47 1.33
C PRO A 346 17.03 10.09 2.58
N ALA A 347 15.95 9.49 3.05
CA ALA A 347 15.29 9.85 4.31
C ALA A 347 15.54 8.78 5.37
N PRO A 348 16.51 8.93 6.29
CA PRO A 348 16.66 8.00 7.40
C PRO A 348 15.43 7.99 8.32
N TYR A 349 15.09 6.83 8.87
CA TYR A 349 14.00 6.72 9.85
C TYR A 349 14.17 7.63 11.08
N ALA A 350 15.41 8.00 11.44
CA ALA A 350 15.71 8.99 12.47
C ALA A 350 14.98 10.33 12.24
N VAL A 351 14.93 10.81 10.98
CA VAL A 351 14.30 12.09 10.63
C VAL A 351 12.81 12.07 10.96
N LEU A 352 12.10 11.00 10.56
CA LEU A 352 10.67 10.85 10.88
C LEU A 352 10.45 10.73 12.39
N SER A 353 11.29 9.96 13.08
CA SER A 353 11.20 9.77 14.54
C SER A 353 11.35 11.11 15.29
N ASP A 354 12.38 11.89 14.97
CA ASP A 354 12.64 13.17 15.63
C ASP A 354 11.58 14.22 15.25
N ALA A 355 11.18 14.31 13.98
CA ALA A 355 10.09 15.19 13.53
C ALA A 355 8.78 14.85 14.25
N GLY A 356 8.43 13.57 14.36
CA GLY A 356 7.22 13.14 15.08
C GLY A 356 7.27 13.43 16.56
N HIS A 357 8.40 13.18 17.23
CA HIS A 357 8.56 13.54 18.63
C HIS A 357 8.44 15.05 18.86
N ARG A 358 9.12 15.87 18.05
CA ARG A 358 9.01 17.34 18.13
C ARG A 358 7.59 17.82 17.88
N TYR A 359 6.92 17.28 16.86
CA TYR A 359 5.56 17.68 16.51
C TYR A 359 4.58 17.40 17.65
N PHE A 360 4.56 16.18 18.20
CA PHE A 360 3.65 15.83 19.30
C PHE A 360 4.06 16.41 20.65
N PHE A 361 5.32 16.81 20.82
CA PHE A 361 5.72 17.62 21.98
C PHE A 361 5.10 19.02 21.92
N ALA A 362 5.12 19.66 20.75
CA ALA A 362 4.51 20.97 20.53
C ALA A 362 2.97 20.90 20.43
N ASN A 363 2.43 19.81 19.89
CA ASN A 363 1.01 19.57 19.65
C ASN A 363 0.57 18.26 20.34
N PRO A 364 0.50 18.23 21.68
CA PRO A 364 0.17 17.02 22.42
C PRO A 364 -1.23 16.50 22.05
N PRO A 365 -1.37 15.21 21.69
CA PRO A 365 -2.64 14.65 21.30
C PRO A 365 -3.60 14.60 22.48
N ARG A 366 -4.88 14.87 22.23
CA ARG A 366 -5.94 14.93 23.24
C ARG A 366 -6.60 13.58 23.47
N THR A 367 -5.80 12.61 23.94
CA THR A 367 -6.25 11.21 24.12
C THR A 367 -6.62 10.86 25.56
N GLY A 368 -6.60 11.84 26.49
CA GLY A 368 -7.03 11.64 27.87
C GLY A 368 -8.54 11.34 27.99
N LYS A 369 -8.96 10.72 29.10
CA LYS A 369 -10.38 10.41 29.38
C LYS A 369 -11.33 11.61 29.27
N TYR A 370 -10.81 12.83 29.46
CA TYR A 370 -11.54 14.09 29.39
C TYR A 370 -11.03 15.01 28.26
N GLY A 371 -10.28 14.47 27.28
CA GLY A 371 -9.66 15.25 26.21
C GLY A 371 -8.39 16.00 26.64
N GLU A 372 -7.82 15.65 27.80
CA GLU A 372 -6.58 16.26 28.30
C GLU A 372 -5.39 15.99 27.37
N PRO A 373 -4.47 16.95 27.22
CA PRO A 373 -3.22 16.77 26.50
C PRO A 373 -2.39 15.62 27.07
N ALA A 374 -2.03 14.65 26.24
CA ALA A 374 -1.17 13.55 26.64
C ALA A 374 0.30 13.88 26.39
N ARG A 375 1.14 13.75 27.44
CA ARG A 375 2.59 13.82 27.30
C ARG A 375 3.11 12.52 26.70
N LEU A 376 3.62 12.57 25.48
CA LEU A 376 4.21 11.40 24.82
C LEU A 376 5.72 11.30 25.14
N PRO A 377 6.19 10.22 25.78
CA PRO A 377 7.63 9.96 25.89
C PRO A 377 8.21 9.65 24.50
N ARG A 378 9.54 9.77 24.34
CA ARG A 378 10.21 9.29 23.12
C ARG A 378 9.97 7.80 22.94
N MET A 379 9.62 7.40 21.71
CA MET A 379 9.43 6.00 21.36
C MET A 379 10.77 5.26 21.41
N ARG A 380 10.76 4.02 21.90
CA ARG A 380 11.96 3.17 21.89
C ARG A 380 12.04 2.37 20.59
N PHE A 381 13.20 2.35 19.94
CA PHE A 381 13.38 1.57 18.71
C PHE A 381 14.32 0.38 18.93
N PHE A 382 14.09 -0.68 18.14
CA PHE A 382 14.90 -1.89 18.11
C PHE A 382 15.40 -2.11 16.69
N SER A 383 16.72 -2.10 16.47
CA SER A 383 17.33 -2.28 15.15
C SER A 383 17.40 -3.73 14.68
N THR A 384 17.15 -4.70 15.59
CA THR A 384 17.22 -6.13 15.25
C THR A 384 16.00 -6.90 15.74
N VAL A 385 15.58 -7.89 14.95
CA VAL A 385 14.48 -8.80 15.30
C VAL A 385 14.75 -9.52 16.62
N ALA A 386 16.01 -9.88 16.90
CA ALA A 386 16.39 -10.56 18.13
C ALA A 386 16.17 -9.68 19.38
N SER A 387 16.65 -8.44 19.37
CA SER A 387 16.47 -7.51 20.49
C SER A 387 15.00 -7.14 20.70
N PHE A 388 14.26 -6.92 19.61
CA PHE A 388 12.81 -6.69 19.64
C PHE A 388 12.07 -7.88 20.25
N ARG A 389 12.36 -9.11 19.82
CA ARG A 389 11.74 -10.33 20.36
C ARG A 389 12.05 -10.51 21.85
N ALA A 390 13.28 -10.28 22.27
CA ALA A 390 13.65 -10.33 23.69
C ALA A 390 12.82 -9.32 24.51
N HIS A 391 12.65 -8.10 24.01
CA HIS A 391 11.79 -7.10 24.65
C HIS A 391 10.32 -7.54 24.70
N MET A 392 9.78 -8.10 23.61
CA MET A 392 8.41 -8.60 23.55
C MET A 392 8.17 -9.74 24.56
N VAL A 393 9.17 -10.61 24.74
CA VAL A 393 9.11 -11.69 25.74
C VAL A 393 9.00 -11.11 27.14
N VAL A 394 9.88 -10.18 27.49
CA VAL A 394 9.90 -9.57 28.83
C VAL A 394 8.65 -8.72 29.11
N LYS A 395 8.23 -7.90 28.14
CA LYS A 395 7.15 -6.93 28.33
C LYS A 395 5.74 -7.53 28.27
N TYR A 396 5.55 -8.59 27.47
CA TYR A 396 4.22 -9.17 27.25
C TYR A 396 4.17 -10.66 27.57
N LYS A 397 5.06 -11.47 26.97
CA LYS A 397 4.94 -12.94 27.05
C LYS A 397 5.07 -13.45 28.49
N LEU A 398 6.13 -13.06 29.21
CA LEU A 398 6.34 -13.47 30.60
C LEU A 398 5.19 -13.03 31.51
N PRO A 399 4.71 -11.76 31.50
CA PRO A 399 3.52 -11.37 32.25
C PRO A 399 2.26 -12.17 31.92
N LEU A 400 2.05 -12.54 30.64
CA LEU A 400 0.92 -13.39 30.22
C LEU A 400 1.05 -14.81 30.77
N GLU A 401 2.25 -15.41 30.70
CA GLU A 401 2.54 -16.75 31.25
C GLU A 401 2.45 -16.80 32.78
N VAL A 402 2.94 -15.78 33.47
CA VAL A 402 2.81 -15.66 34.94
C VAL A 402 1.35 -15.52 35.34
N SER A 403 0.57 -14.73 34.58
CA SER A 403 -0.87 -14.58 34.82
C SER A 403 -1.62 -15.90 34.62
N LEU A 404 -1.23 -16.71 33.61
CA LEU A 404 -1.76 -18.07 33.42
C LEU A 404 -1.45 -18.97 34.62
N TRP A 405 -0.19 -18.97 35.05
CA TRP A 405 0.28 -19.83 36.12
C TRP A 405 -0.39 -19.48 37.45
N MET A 406 -0.47 -18.19 37.81
CA MET A 406 -1.21 -17.73 38.98
C MET A 406 -2.68 -18.15 38.90
N GLY A 407 -3.29 -18.09 37.72
CA GLY A 407 -4.65 -18.58 37.52
C GLY A 407 -4.80 -20.07 37.81
N PHE A 408 -3.90 -20.92 37.29
CA PHE A 408 -3.91 -22.35 37.62
C PHE A 408 -3.70 -22.64 39.10
N VAL A 409 -2.81 -21.90 39.78
CA VAL A 409 -2.59 -22.04 41.23
C VAL A 409 -3.85 -21.68 42.00
N LEU A 410 -4.53 -20.59 41.65
CA LEU A 410 -5.80 -20.18 42.25
C LEU A 410 -6.91 -21.21 42.03
N LEU A 411 -7.05 -21.77 40.82
CA LEU A 411 -8.00 -22.85 40.56
C LEU A 411 -7.73 -24.07 41.44
N ARG A 412 -6.47 -24.45 41.64
CA ARG A 412 -6.11 -25.55 42.54
C ARG A 412 -6.51 -25.28 43.99
N ILE A 413 -6.30 -24.05 44.48
CA ILE A 413 -6.67 -23.64 45.83
C ILE A 413 -8.20 -23.67 45.99
N ILE A 414 -8.94 -23.08 45.03
CA ILE A 414 -10.41 -22.98 45.09
C ILE A 414 -11.08 -24.35 45.04
N PHE A 415 -10.63 -25.24 44.15
CA PHE A 415 -11.27 -26.54 43.92
C PHE A 415 -10.67 -27.69 44.74
N ASN A 416 -9.74 -27.39 45.67
CA ASN A 416 -9.14 -28.36 46.59
C ASN A 416 -8.61 -29.63 45.89
N LEU A 417 -8.05 -29.45 44.68
CA LEU A 417 -7.53 -30.55 43.86
C LEU A 417 -6.24 -31.09 44.49
N ARG A 418 -6.24 -32.35 44.98
CA ARG A 418 -5.06 -33.00 45.58
C ARG A 418 -3.91 -33.08 44.57
N ALA A 419 -2.70 -32.77 45.06
CA ALA A 419 -1.47 -32.82 44.28
C ALA A 419 -1.06 -34.27 43.98
N ASP A 420 -1.17 -34.69 42.73
CA ASP A 420 -0.35 -35.78 42.21
C ASP A 420 1.00 -35.20 41.75
N ASN A 421 2.01 -35.32 42.62
CA ASN A 421 3.37 -34.83 42.37
C ASN A 421 4.13 -35.64 41.31
N SER A 422 3.54 -36.70 40.74
CA SER A 422 4.14 -37.46 39.63
C SER A 422 3.97 -36.76 38.26
N LYS A 423 3.06 -35.77 38.15
CA LYS A 423 2.83 -34.99 36.93
C LYS A 423 3.22 -33.53 37.14
N ARG A 424 4.52 -33.22 37.00
CA ARG A 424 4.93 -31.83 36.70
C ARG A 424 4.18 -31.41 35.42
N PRO A 425 3.33 -30.37 35.41
CA PRO A 425 2.58 -30.01 34.20
C PRO A 425 3.46 -29.37 33.12
N PHE A 426 4.73 -29.10 33.43
CA PHE A 426 5.66 -28.49 32.50
C PHE A 426 7.02 -29.14 32.66
N SER A 427 7.36 -30.03 31.74
CA SER A 427 8.75 -30.13 31.33
C SER A 427 9.14 -28.73 30.85
N MET A 428 10.16 -28.19 31.52
CA MET A 428 10.84 -26.97 31.13
C MET A 428 11.00 -26.99 29.61
N VAL A 429 10.34 -26.06 28.91
CA VAL A 429 10.61 -25.83 27.49
C VAL A 429 12.11 -25.61 27.40
N LYS A 430 12.83 -26.55 26.78
CA LYS A 430 14.21 -26.33 26.38
C LYS A 430 14.19 -25.04 25.56
N VAL A 431 14.79 -23.99 26.11
CA VAL A 431 15.00 -22.73 25.42
C VAL A 431 15.99 -23.01 24.30
N ASN A 432 15.46 -23.42 23.15
CA ASN A 432 16.23 -23.48 21.93
C ASN A 432 16.07 -22.11 21.26
N LEU A 433 17.12 -21.29 21.30
CA LEU A 433 17.12 -19.92 20.74
C LEU A 433 16.89 -19.87 19.21
N SER A 434 16.82 -21.02 18.54
CA SER A 434 16.81 -21.15 17.08
C SER A 434 15.46 -21.52 16.47
N SER A 435 14.43 -21.88 17.26
CA SER A 435 13.13 -22.29 16.72
C SER A 435 11.96 -21.49 17.28
N GLN A 436 11.12 -20.99 16.37
CA GLN A 436 9.95 -20.15 16.61
C GLN A 436 9.02 -20.74 17.68
N ILE A 437 8.97 -20.13 18.87
CA ILE A 437 7.83 -20.30 19.79
C ILE A 437 6.90 -19.11 19.57
N VAL A 438 6.09 -19.21 18.52
CA VAL A 438 4.83 -18.47 18.43
C VAL A 438 3.99 -18.93 19.62
N LEU A 439 3.48 -17.98 20.43
CA LEU A 439 2.34 -18.28 21.30
C LEU A 439 1.20 -18.72 20.37
N THR A 440 1.04 -20.03 20.13
CA THR A 440 0.00 -20.51 19.24
C THR A 440 -1.36 -20.11 19.81
N ASP A 441 -2.33 -19.83 18.94
CA ASP A 441 -3.71 -19.47 19.34
C ASP A 441 -4.28 -20.42 20.42
N GLN A 442 -3.85 -21.69 20.41
CA GLN A 442 -4.17 -22.69 21.44
C GLN A 442 -3.77 -22.29 22.87
N TYR A 443 -2.58 -21.71 23.08
CA TYR A 443 -2.16 -21.27 24.42
C TYR A 443 -3.01 -20.10 24.93
N LEU A 444 -3.37 -19.17 24.02
CA LEU A 444 -4.22 -18.03 24.34
C LEU A 444 -5.66 -18.45 24.68
N GLU A 445 -6.16 -19.52 24.07
CA GLU A 445 -7.48 -20.10 24.39
C GLU A 445 -7.49 -20.83 25.74
N ILE A 446 -6.45 -21.60 26.08
CA ILE A 446 -6.33 -22.24 27.41
C ILE A 446 -6.36 -21.19 28.52
N LEU A 447 -5.65 -20.08 28.32
CA LEU A 447 -5.64 -18.90 29.17
C LEU A 447 -7.04 -18.28 29.36
N ARG A 448 -7.81 -18.19 28.26
CA ARG A 448 -9.17 -17.65 28.29
C ARG A 448 -10.09 -18.52 29.13
N VAL A 449 -9.98 -19.85 29.01
CA VAL A 449 -10.74 -20.82 29.80
C VAL A 449 -10.40 -20.75 31.29
N VAL A 450 -9.12 -20.69 31.65
CA VAL A 450 -8.67 -20.54 33.05
C VAL A 450 -9.21 -19.25 33.67
N ASN A 451 -9.22 -18.16 32.90
CA ASN A 451 -9.73 -16.88 33.35
C ASN A 451 -11.26 -16.85 33.51
N ILE A 452 -12.02 -17.54 32.63
CA ILE A 452 -13.47 -17.76 32.82
C ILE A 452 -13.73 -18.54 34.11
N ALA A 453 -12.94 -19.59 34.35
CA ALA A 453 -13.05 -20.41 35.56
C ALA A 453 -12.71 -19.65 36.86
N LEU A 454 -12.03 -18.50 36.76
CA LEU A 454 -11.70 -17.60 37.87
C LEU A 454 -12.55 -16.33 37.92
N CYS A 455 -13.77 -16.37 37.36
CA CYS A 455 -14.71 -15.24 37.36
C CYS A 455 -14.11 -13.93 36.80
N GLY A 456 -13.12 -14.03 35.92
CA GLY A 456 -12.51 -12.87 35.29
C GLY A 456 -11.54 -12.06 36.15
N MET A 457 -11.05 -12.57 37.29
CA MET A 457 -10.10 -11.85 38.16
C MET A 457 -8.87 -11.28 37.42
N PHE A 458 -8.40 -11.96 36.36
CA PHE A 458 -7.26 -11.52 35.54
C PHE A 458 -7.66 -11.07 34.13
N SER A 459 -8.95 -11.11 33.79
CA SER A 459 -9.49 -10.96 32.43
C SER A 459 -9.06 -9.66 31.79
N ARG A 460 -9.30 -8.54 32.47
CA ARG A 460 -9.06 -7.22 31.93
C ARG A 460 -7.59 -6.97 31.61
N ARG A 461 -6.69 -7.33 32.54
CA ARG A 461 -5.24 -7.15 32.37
C ARG A 461 -4.68 -8.10 31.31
N TYR A 462 -5.16 -9.34 31.28
CA TYR A 462 -4.81 -10.32 30.26
C TYR A 462 -5.26 -9.88 28.86
N ASP A 463 -6.52 -9.52 28.71
CA ASP A 463 -7.11 -9.10 27.42
C ASP A 463 -6.43 -7.84 26.90
N GLU A 464 -6.03 -6.91 27.78
CA GLU A 464 -5.26 -5.74 27.39
C GLU A 464 -3.84 -6.10 26.91
N LEU A 465 -3.09 -6.90 27.68
CA LEU A 465 -1.74 -7.35 27.31
C LEU A 465 -1.74 -8.18 26.03
N SER A 466 -2.70 -9.10 25.90
CA SER A 466 -2.85 -9.99 24.74
C SER A 466 -3.21 -9.20 23.48
N ARG A 467 -4.14 -8.23 23.57
CA ARG A 467 -4.45 -7.32 22.46
C ARG A 467 -3.23 -6.50 22.05
N LYS A 468 -2.51 -5.90 23.01
CA LYS A 468 -1.29 -5.12 22.73
C LYS A 468 -0.21 -6.00 22.07
N TYR A 469 0.02 -7.20 22.60
CA TYR A 469 0.99 -8.15 22.02
C TYR A 469 0.65 -8.49 20.57
N ARG A 470 -0.59 -8.91 20.29
CA ARG A 470 -1.04 -9.24 18.93
C ARG A 470 -0.94 -8.05 17.99
N PHE A 471 -1.31 -6.86 18.45
CA PHE A 471 -1.21 -5.64 17.66
C PHE A 471 0.23 -5.33 17.24
N VAL A 472 1.18 -5.32 18.17
CA VAL A 472 2.59 -5.04 17.84
C VAL A 472 3.19 -6.15 16.97
N MET A 473 2.91 -7.43 17.27
CA MET A 473 3.41 -8.53 16.45
C MET A 473 2.87 -8.47 15.02
N HIS A 474 1.59 -8.13 14.84
CA HIS A 474 0.99 -7.98 13.52
C HIS A 474 1.65 -6.86 12.71
N LEU A 475 1.89 -5.69 13.32
CA LEU A 475 2.60 -4.60 12.65
C LEU A 475 4.01 -5.01 12.23
N VAL A 476 4.74 -5.70 13.10
CA VAL A 476 6.11 -6.15 12.81
C VAL A 476 6.14 -7.22 11.72
N GLU A 477 5.24 -8.20 11.75
CA GLU A 477 5.15 -9.20 10.67
C GLU A 477 4.83 -8.58 9.31
N LEU A 478 4.06 -7.49 9.30
CA LEU A 478 3.66 -6.78 8.10
C LEU A 478 4.77 -5.88 7.56
N TYR A 479 5.51 -5.22 8.47
CA TYR A 479 6.38 -4.10 8.13
C TYR A 479 7.87 -4.34 8.31
N ALA A 480 8.31 -5.39 9.01
CA ALA A 480 9.72 -5.72 9.16
C ALA A 480 10.50 -5.81 7.83
N PRO A 481 9.95 -6.40 6.74
CA PRO A 481 10.63 -6.43 5.44
C PRO A 481 10.96 -5.04 4.87
N TYR A 482 10.23 -4.01 5.32
CA TYR A 482 10.39 -2.63 4.87
C TYR A 482 11.19 -1.78 5.87
N THR A 483 10.97 -1.97 7.17
CA THR A 483 11.68 -1.21 8.21
C THR A 483 13.11 -1.68 8.45
N LEU A 484 13.46 -2.86 7.92
CA LEU A 484 14.80 -3.42 7.89
C LEU A 484 15.35 -3.56 6.47
N PHE A 485 14.69 -2.94 5.49
CA PHE A 485 15.11 -2.98 4.09
C PHE A 485 16.44 -2.24 3.89
N LYS A 486 17.39 -2.88 3.21
CA LYS A 486 18.71 -2.33 2.91
C LYS A 486 18.94 -2.09 1.42
N GLY A 487 17.87 -2.22 0.63
CA GLY A 487 17.91 -1.87 -0.78
C GLY A 487 17.80 -0.36 -0.98
N CYS A 488 18.34 0.09 -2.09
CA CYS A 488 18.23 1.44 -2.59
C CYS A 488 17.83 1.35 -4.07
N PHE A 489 16.81 2.09 -4.48
CA PHE A 489 16.28 2.01 -5.84
C PHE A 489 17.06 2.96 -6.75
N ASP A 490 17.66 2.41 -7.80
CA ASP A 490 18.21 3.19 -8.90
C ASP A 490 17.06 3.94 -9.58
N ASP A 491 17.22 5.25 -9.75
CA ASP A 491 16.20 6.14 -10.30
C ASP A 491 16.70 6.88 -11.55
N ILE A 492 17.70 6.33 -12.24
CA ILE A 492 18.38 7.00 -13.34
C ILE A 492 17.44 7.37 -14.50
N ASN A 493 16.42 6.56 -14.80
CA ASN A 493 15.43 6.91 -15.80
C ASN A 493 14.57 8.08 -15.29
N THR A 494 14.12 8.04 -14.03
CA THR A 494 13.35 9.12 -13.41
C THR A 494 14.14 10.44 -13.37
N GLU A 495 15.43 10.39 -13.05
CA GLU A 495 16.33 11.54 -13.13
C GLU A 495 16.38 12.08 -14.55
N ARG A 496 16.64 11.23 -15.55
CA ARG A 496 16.72 11.66 -16.96
C ARG A 496 15.42 12.30 -17.41
N LEU A 497 14.28 11.78 -16.97
CA LEU A 497 12.96 12.35 -17.23
C LEU A 497 12.81 13.74 -16.56
N SER A 498 13.28 13.88 -15.33
CA SER A 498 13.29 15.16 -14.60
C SER A 498 14.20 16.20 -15.25
N ILE A 499 15.42 15.82 -15.66
CA ILE A 499 16.37 16.70 -16.36
C ILE A 499 15.84 17.12 -17.74
N ALA A 500 15.13 16.22 -18.43
CA ALA A 500 14.53 16.54 -19.73
C ALA A 500 13.42 17.62 -19.60
N MET A 501 12.82 17.78 -18.43
CA MET A 501 11.90 18.88 -18.14
C MET A 501 12.67 20.19 -17.91
N LYS A 502 12.53 21.14 -18.83
CA LYS A 502 13.08 22.49 -18.68
C LYS A 502 12.41 23.20 -17.51
N GLN A 503 13.21 23.67 -16.57
CA GLN A 503 12.76 24.65 -15.58
C GLN A 503 12.68 26.03 -16.26
N GLN A 504 11.47 26.51 -16.58
CA GLN A 504 11.26 27.90 -17.01
C GLN A 504 10.88 28.79 -15.82
N GLU A 505 11.20 30.08 -15.93
CA GLU A 505 10.78 31.11 -14.99
C GLU A 505 9.24 31.17 -14.94
N GLY A 506 8.65 30.72 -13.84
CA GLY A 506 7.21 30.85 -13.59
C GLY A 506 6.40 29.56 -13.36
N GLY A 507 6.99 28.35 -13.31
CA GLY A 507 6.17 27.17 -12.97
C GLY A 507 6.89 25.85 -12.66
N TYR A 508 6.94 25.49 -11.37
CA TYR A 508 7.20 24.12 -10.87
C TYR A 508 5.98 23.19 -11.06
N TYR A 509 5.29 23.25 -12.20
CA TYR A 509 4.00 22.54 -12.40
C TYR A 509 4.14 21.02 -12.37
N PHE A 510 5.31 20.50 -12.74
CA PHE A 510 5.60 19.07 -12.78
C PHE A 510 6.94 18.76 -12.11
N ASP A 511 7.24 19.39 -10.97
CA ASP A 511 8.41 19.04 -10.17
C ASP A 511 8.21 17.68 -9.50
N PHE A 512 9.19 16.79 -9.67
CA PHE A 512 9.28 15.49 -9.01
C PHE A 512 10.74 15.13 -8.71
N ASP A 513 11.65 16.11 -8.63
CA ASP A 513 13.01 15.86 -8.15
C ASP A 513 12.96 15.70 -6.62
N PRO A 514 13.26 14.51 -6.07
CA PRO A 514 13.23 14.30 -4.63
C PRO A 514 14.21 15.21 -3.89
N LYS A 515 15.26 15.75 -4.53
CA LYS A 515 16.20 16.70 -3.90
C LYS A 515 15.56 18.03 -3.50
N SER A 516 14.38 18.35 -4.02
CA SER A 516 13.65 19.56 -3.60
C SER A 516 12.94 19.41 -2.24
N ILE A 517 13.01 18.22 -1.63
CA ILE A 517 12.37 17.91 -0.34
C ILE A 517 13.38 18.11 0.80
N ASP A 518 13.07 19.03 1.70
CA ASP A 518 13.61 18.99 3.07
C ASP A 518 12.77 18.00 3.89
N TRP A 519 13.32 16.82 4.19
CA TRP A 519 12.58 15.78 4.89
C TRP A 519 12.15 16.18 6.29
N GLU A 520 12.96 16.95 7.01
CA GLU A 520 12.65 17.35 8.37
C GLU A 520 11.45 18.31 8.39
N GLU A 521 11.48 19.30 7.51
CA GLU A 521 10.40 20.27 7.33
C GLU A 521 9.15 19.61 6.74
N TYR A 522 9.30 18.74 5.75
CA TYR A 522 8.19 18.00 5.15
C TYR A 522 7.45 17.14 6.19
N PHE A 523 8.17 16.34 6.98
CA PHE A 523 7.52 15.52 8.00
C PHE A 523 6.88 16.38 9.10
N TYR A 524 7.59 17.40 9.60
CA TYR A 524 7.10 18.22 10.71
C TYR A 524 5.92 19.12 10.34
N ARG A 525 5.94 19.75 9.15
CA ARG A 525 4.95 20.76 8.75
C ARG A 525 3.87 20.27 7.81
N VAL A 526 4.11 19.18 7.07
CA VAL A 526 3.19 18.75 6.01
C VAL A 526 2.62 17.37 6.31
N HIS A 527 3.48 16.35 6.41
CA HIS A 527 3.02 14.97 6.45
C HIS A 527 2.38 14.58 7.79
N ILE A 528 3.05 14.82 8.91
CA ILE A 528 2.51 14.45 10.24
C ILE A 528 1.23 15.24 10.57
N PRO A 529 1.15 16.56 10.32
CA PRO A 529 -0.10 17.29 10.43
C PRO A 529 -1.20 16.72 9.53
N GLY A 530 -0.87 16.33 8.30
CA GLY A 530 -1.79 15.63 7.39
C GLY A 530 -2.31 14.32 7.96
N VAL A 531 -1.43 13.47 8.50
CA VAL A 531 -1.82 12.21 9.17
C VAL A 531 -2.79 12.49 10.32
N VAL A 532 -2.52 13.51 11.13
CA VAL A 532 -3.42 13.89 12.25
C VAL A 532 -4.76 14.38 11.71
N LYS A 533 -4.78 15.29 10.73
CA LYS A 533 -6.01 15.86 10.16
C LYS A 533 -6.90 14.80 9.48
N TYR A 534 -6.29 13.85 8.77
CA TYR A 534 -7.04 12.98 7.86
C TYR A 534 -7.22 11.54 8.37
N LEU A 535 -6.42 11.08 9.34
CA LEU A 535 -6.42 9.67 9.77
C LEU A 535 -6.56 9.46 11.30
N CYS A 536 -6.41 10.50 12.12
CA CYS A 536 -6.53 10.36 13.57
C CYS A 536 -7.95 10.60 14.09
N ASP A 537 -8.72 11.43 13.40
CA ASP A 537 -10.17 11.66 13.60
C ASP A 537 -10.98 10.51 12.99
#